data_AF-A0A1K2IR97-F1
#
_entry.id   AF-A0A1K2IR97-F1
#
_cell.length_a   1.000
_cell.length_b   1.000
_cell.length_c   1.000
_cell.angle_alpha   90.00
_cell.angle_beta   90.00
_cell.angle_gamma   90.00
#
_symmetry.space_group_name_H-M   'P 1'
#
loop_
_entity.id
_entity.type
_entity.pdbx_description
1 polymer ?
#
loop_
_entity_poly.entity_id
_entity_poly.type
_entity_poly.pdbx_seq_one_letter_code
_entity_poly.pdbx_strand_id
1 'polypeptide(L)'
;MARPKKDIQSLKAIRINVRMTVNEYLIVSDSAYSLGIGIPDYIRKKATGKALPRTKVVPENRKLFIELSRIGNNINQLAKRANIGIKEPRNLHEQLVELKNTLDAFKSNIVKGDSKTD
;
A
#
# COMPACT_ATOMS: atom_id res chain seq x y z
N MET A 1 1.46 -12.00 -25.25
CA MET A 1 0.87 -10.82 -25.92
C MET A 1 1.32 -9.55 -25.21
N ALA A 2 1.67 -8.49 -25.94
CA ALA A 2 2.03 -7.21 -25.35
C ALA A 2 0.81 -6.58 -24.66
N ARG A 3 1.03 -5.92 -23.51
CA ARG A 3 -0.03 -5.20 -22.80
C ARG A 3 -0.57 -4.08 -23.71
N PRO A 4 -1.89 -3.99 -23.94
CA PRO A 4 -2.47 -2.88 -24.70
C PRO A 4 -2.05 -1.54 -24.11
N LYS A 5 -1.64 -0.60 -24.96
CA LYS A 5 -1.31 0.76 -24.52
C LYS A 5 -2.57 1.41 -23.94
N LYS A 6 -2.42 2.07 -22.79
CA LYS A 6 -3.51 2.85 -22.20
C LYS A 6 -3.76 4.10 -23.04
N ASP A 7 -5.02 4.53 -23.10
CA ASP A 7 -5.40 5.79 -23.71
C ASP A 7 -4.69 6.96 -23.02
N ILE A 8 -4.29 7.97 -23.80
CA ILE A 8 -3.52 9.13 -23.35
C ILE A 8 -4.29 9.89 -22.26
N GLN A 9 -5.62 10.02 -22.37
CA GLN A 9 -6.43 10.72 -21.37
C GLN A 9 -6.49 9.98 -20.03
N SER A 10 -6.27 8.66 -20.03
CA SER A 10 -6.24 7.84 -18.81
C SER A 10 -4.88 7.85 -18.09
N LEU A 11 -3.86 8.43 -18.72
CA LEU A 11 -2.52 8.52 -18.16
C LEU A 11 -2.41 9.73 -17.23
N LYS A 12 -1.77 9.53 -16.06
CA LYS A 12 -1.39 10.62 -15.15
C LYS A 12 -0.09 11.28 -15.62
N ALA A 13 -0.09 11.81 -16.85
CA ALA A 13 1.11 12.35 -17.50
C ALA A 13 1.47 13.78 -17.06
N ILE A 14 0.47 14.60 -16.72
CA ILE A 14 0.65 16.00 -16.34
C ILE A 14 1.13 16.10 -14.89
N ARG A 15 2.21 16.85 -14.66
CA ARG A 15 2.75 17.15 -13.33
C ARG A 15 2.47 18.61 -12.98
N ILE A 16 2.02 18.83 -11.75
CA ILE A 16 1.79 20.16 -11.18
C ILE A 16 2.66 20.26 -9.93
N ASN A 17 3.48 21.30 -9.84
CA ASN A 17 4.31 21.59 -8.67
C ASN A 17 3.64 22.67 -7.83
N VAL A 18 3.45 22.41 -6.54
CA VAL A 18 2.81 23.34 -5.60
C VAL A 18 3.84 23.73 -4.55
N ARG A 19 4.08 25.03 -4.37
CA ARG A 19 4.89 25.54 -3.26
C ARG A 19 3.99 25.71 -2.04
N MET A 20 4.48 25.29 -0.89
CA MET A 20 3.76 25.34 0.38
C MET A 20 4.71 25.82 1.47
N THR A 21 4.18 26.56 2.43
CA THR A 21 4.83 26.78 3.71
C THR A 21 4.86 25.49 4.52
N VAL A 22 5.68 25.45 5.59
CA VAL A 22 5.77 24.28 6.47
C VAL A 22 4.41 23.94 7.09
N ASN A 23 3.68 24.95 7.58
CA ASN A 23 2.37 24.75 8.20
C ASN A 23 1.34 24.19 7.23
N GLU A 24 1.30 24.70 5.99
CA GLU A 24 0.41 24.18 4.96
C GLU A 24 0.73 22.72 4.61
N TYR A 25 2.02 22.38 4.52
CA TYR A 25 2.43 21.00 4.29
C TYR A 25 1.96 20.08 5.42
N LEU A 26 2.16 20.47 6.68
CA LEU A 26 1.76 19.67 7.84
C LEU A 26 0.25 19.42 7.89
N ILE A 27 -0.57 20.44 7.63
CA ILE A 27 -2.03 20.29 7.58
C ILE A 27 -2.45 19.27 6.52
N VAL A 28 -1.84 19.33 5.35
CA VAL A 28 -2.12 18.43 4.24
C VAL A 28 -1.60 17.02 4.55
N SER A 29 -0.40 16.90 5.12
CA SER A 29 0.17 15.60 5.48
C SER A 29 -0.66 14.89 6.52
N ASP A 30 -1.12 15.60 7.56
CA ASP A 30 -1.92 15.04 8.63
C ASP A 30 -3.30 14.63 8.13
N SER A 31 -3.93 15.45 7.29
CA SER A 31 -5.22 15.11 6.66
C SER A 31 -5.11 13.85 5.79
N ALA A 32 -4.07 13.76 4.95
CA ALA A 32 -3.80 12.57 4.15
C ALA A 32 -3.48 11.36 5.04
N TYR A 33 -2.77 11.61 6.14
CA TYR A 33 -2.39 10.59 7.10
C TYR A 33 -3.62 9.97 7.79
N SER A 34 -4.52 10.79 8.33
CA SER A 34 -5.75 10.32 8.98
C SER A 34 -6.70 9.57 8.02
N LEU A 35 -6.63 9.87 6.72
CA LEU A 35 -7.46 9.23 5.70
C LEU A 35 -6.80 8.00 5.05
N GLY A 36 -5.60 7.62 5.49
CA GLY A 36 -4.92 6.43 4.96
C GLY A 36 -4.43 6.56 3.51
N ILE A 37 -4.41 7.76 2.93
CA ILE A 37 -4.04 7.99 1.52
C ILE A 37 -2.73 8.76 1.40
N GLY A 38 -2.14 8.76 0.20
CA GLY A 38 -0.94 9.54 -0.09
C GLY A 38 -1.25 11.03 -0.23
N ILE A 39 -0.30 11.89 0.14
CA ILE A 39 -0.40 13.36 0.03
C ILE A 39 -0.84 13.81 -1.38
N PRO A 40 -0.24 13.30 -2.49
CA PRO A 40 -0.64 13.72 -3.83
C PRO A 40 -2.08 13.32 -4.18
N ASP A 41 -2.56 12.18 -3.66
CA ASP A 41 -3.91 11.71 -3.93
C ASP A 41 -4.96 12.42 -3.07
N TYR A 42 -4.61 12.80 -1.84
CA TYR A 42 -5.43 13.71 -1.04
C TYR A 42 -5.61 15.05 -1.72
N ILE A 43 -4.52 15.71 -2.13
CA ILE A 43 -4.55 17.00 -2.84
C ILE A 43 -5.40 16.88 -4.11
N ARG A 44 -5.17 15.85 -4.93
CA ARG A 44 -5.89 15.65 -6.19
C ARG A 44 -7.38 15.43 -5.97
N LYS A 45 -7.77 14.61 -4.99
CA LYS A 45 -9.19 14.36 -4.69
C LYS A 45 -9.86 15.64 -4.18
N LYS A 46 -9.20 16.37 -3.28
CA LYS A 46 -9.71 17.62 -2.72
C LYS A 46 -9.86 18.71 -3.79
N ALA A 47 -8.86 18.87 -4.66
CA ALA A 47 -8.88 19.86 -5.75
C ALA A 47 -9.90 19.54 -6.86
N THR A 48 -10.19 18.26 -7.10
CA THR A 48 -11.14 17.82 -8.14
C THR A 48 -12.55 17.54 -7.61
N GLY A 49 -12.82 17.80 -6.31
CA GLY A 49 -14.11 17.52 -5.68
C GLY A 49 -14.45 16.03 -5.56
N LYS A 50 -13.49 15.13 -5.78
CA LYS A 50 -13.72 13.68 -5.68
C LYS A 50 -13.85 13.27 -4.21
N ALA A 51 -14.74 12.30 -3.97
CA ALA A 51 -14.98 11.78 -2.63
C ALA A 51 -13.69 11.28 -1.96
N LEU A 52 -13.45 11.81 -0.76
CA LEU A 52 -12.42 11.31 0.14
C LEU A 52 -12.90 10.02 0.83
N PRO A 53 -11.98 9.13 1.24
CA PRO A 53 -12.35 7.97 2.05
C PRO A 53 -13.15 8.40 3.27
N ARG A 54 -14.28 7.72 3.53
CA ARG A 54 -15.15 8.04 4.68
C ARG A 54 -14.58 7.52 6.00
N THR A 55 -13.82 6.43 5.94
CA THR A 55 -13.22 5.79 7.11
C THR A 55 -11.88 6.44 7.41
N LYS A 56 -11.79 7.06 8.59
CA LYS A 56 -10.51 7.47 9.15
C LYS A 56 -9.75 6.21 9.57
N VAL A 57 -8.49 6.11 9.16
CA VAL A 57 -7.62 5.03 9.61
C VAL A 57 -6.99 5.48 10.91
N VAL A 58 -7.26 4.76 12.00
CA VAL A 58 -6.60 5.01 13.28
C VAL A 58 -5.08 4.86 13.08
N PRO A 59 -4.23 5.78 13.58
CA PRO A 59 -2.79 5.75 13.36
C PRO A 59 -2.14 4.40 13.67
N GLU A 60 -2.56 3.74 14.76
CA GLU A 60 -2.07 2.42 15.16
C GLU A 60 -2.30 1.36 14.06
N ASN A 61 -3.46 1.38 13.41
CA ASN A 61 -3.85 0.39 12.40
C ASN A 61 -3.21 0.62 11.04
N ARG A 62 -2.65 1.82 10.78
CA ARG A 62 -2.06 2.12 9.47
C ARG A 62 -0.83 1.25 9.17
N LYS A 63 0.02 1.00 10.17
CA LYS A 63 1.17 0.11 10.01
C LYS A 63 0.70 -1.30 9.63
N LEU A 64 -0.32 -1.79 10.33
CA LEU A 64 -0.94 -3.08 10.06
C LEU A 64 -1.48 -3.17 8.62
N PHE A 65 -2.21 -2.15 8.14
CA PHE A 65 -2.71 -2.11 6.77
C PHE A 65 -1.61 -2.10 5.70
N ILE A 66 -0.50 -1.41 5.97
CA ILE A 66 0.66 -1.38 5.06
C ILE A 66 1.27 -2.78 4.95
N GLU A 67 1.48 -3.46 6.07
CA GLU A 67 2.03 -4.83 6.06
C GLU A 67 1.07 -5.81 5.38
N LEU A 68 -0.23 -5.74 5.65
CA LEU A 68 -1.24 -6.55 4.97
C LEU A 68 -1.24 -6.31 3.44
N SER A 69 -1.10 -5.06 3.01
CA SER A 69 -1.01 -4.73 1.58
C SER A 69 0.24 -5.33 0.92
N ARG A 70 1.38 -5.37 1.64
CA ARG A 70 2.60 -6.01 1.16
C ARG A 70 2.43 -7.52 1.04
N ILE A 71 1.81 -8.17 2.04
CA ILE A 71 1.49 -9.60 1.99
C ILE A 71 0.59 -9.91 0.79
N GLY A 72 -0.48 -9.14 0.58
CA GLY A 72 -1.38 -9.31 -0.56
C GLY A 72 -0.65 -9.16 -1.91
N ASN A 73 0.26 -8.20 -2.03
CA ASN A 73 1.09 -8.04 -3.23
C ASN A 73 2.01 -9.24 -3.48
N ASN A 74 2.59 -9.82 -2.43
CA ASN A 74 3.44 -11.01 -2.54
C ASN A 74 2.61 -12.23 -2.99
N ILE A 75 1.44 -12.44 -2.39
CA ILE A 75 0.51 -13.51 -2.80
C ILE A 75 0.12 -13.34 -4.27
N ASN A 76 -0.20 -12.13 -4.71
CA ASN A 76 -0.56 -11.86 -6.10
C ASN A 76 0.59 -12.15 -7.08
N GLN A 77 1.84 -11.86 -6.68
CA GLN A 77 3.02 -12.20 -7.49
C GLN A 77 3.22 -13.71 -7.60
N LEU A 78 3.07 -14.45 -6.50
CA LEU A 78 3.17 -15.92 -6.48
C LEU A 78 2.07 -16.55 -7.33
N ALA A 79 0.81 -16.12 -7.17
CA ALA A 79 -0.32 -16.59 -7.97
C ALA A 79 -0.08 -16.34 -9.47
N LYS A 80 0.44 -15.15 -9.83
CA LYS A 80 0.77 -14.82 -11.20
C LYS A 80 1.90 -15.71 -11.76
N ARG A 81 2.93 -16.01 -10.97
CA ARG A 81 4.02 -16.93 -11.35
C ARG A 81 3.52 -18.35 -11.57
N ALA A 82 2.64 -18.84 -10.70
CA ALA A 82 2.00 -20.14 -10.83
C ALA A 82 1.11 -20.23 -12.08
N ASN A 83 0.29 -19.20 -12.33
CA ASN A 83 -0.63 -19.16 -13.47
C ASN A 83 0.08 -19.08 -14.84
N ILE A 84 1.33 -18.60 -14.91
CA ILE A 84 2.11 -18.54 -16.16
C ILE A 84 2.73 -19.92 -16.51
N GLY A 85 2.54 -20.95 -15.68
CA GLY A 85 2.98 -22.32 -15.99
C GLY A 85 4.50 -22.53 -15.89
N ILE A 86 5.19 -21.68 -15.12
CA ILE A 86 6.61 -21.91 -14.79
C ILE A 86 6.68 -23.15 -13.89
N LYS A 87 6.96 -24.31 -14.50
CA LYS A 87 7.00 -25.62 -13.82
C LYS A 87 8.07 -25.71 -12.72
N GLU A 88 9.11 -24.87 -12.79
CA GLU A 88 10.05 -24.63 -11.69
C GLU A 88 10.54 -23.17 -11.73
N PRO A 89 9.95 -22.26 -10.94
CA PRO A 89 10.55 -20.96 -10.74
C PRO A 89 11.80 -21.19 -9.90
N ARG A 90 12.99 -21.01 -10.48
CA ARG A 90 14.24 -20.94 -9.70
C ARG A 90 13.95 -19.99 -8.52
N ASN A 91 14.07 -20.51 -7.31
CA ASN A 91 13.87 -19.81 -6.03
C ASN A 91 12.43 -19.70 -5.50
N LEU A 92 11.45 -20.48 -6.01
CA LEU A 92 10.11 -20.54 -5.38
C LEU A 92 10.18 -21.03 -3.93
N HIS A 93 11.02 -22.02 -3.65
CA HIS A 93 11.20 -22.55 -2.31
C HIS A 93 11.77 -21.48 -1.35
N GLU A 94 12.81 -20.76 -1.76
CA GLU A 94 13.39 -19.66 -0.98
C GLU A 94 12.36 -18.56 -0.70
N GLN A 95 11.55 -18.20 -1.70
CA GLN A 95 10.48 -17.21 -1.53
C GLN A 95 9.38 -17.68 -0.57
N LEU A 96 9.03 -18.98 -0.58
CA LEU A 96 8.07 -19.54 0.37
C LEU A 96 8.62 -19.59 1.80
N VAL A 97 9.92 -19.88 1.96
CA VAL A 97 10.61 -19.82 3.27
C VAL A 97 10.66 -18.39 3.78
N GLU A 98 11.01 -17.42 2.94
CA GLU A 98 11.00 -16.00 3.31
C GLU A 98 9.59 -15.54 3.71
N LEU A 99 8.57 -15.90 2.92
CA LEU A 99 7.18 -15.60 3.24
C LEU A 99 6.76 -16.20 4.60
N LYS A 100 7.10 -17.47 4.85
CA LYS A 100 6.83 -18.13 6.13
C LYS A 100 7.49 -17.38 7.30
N ASN A 101 8.77 -17.02 7.17
CA ASN A 101 9.48 -16.27 8.22
C ASN A 101 8.84 -14.90 8.49
N THR A 102 8.39 -14.20 7.44
CA THR A 102 7.68 -12.93 7.62
C THR A 102 6.33 -13.09 8.31
N LEU A 103 5.59 -14.18 8.00
CA LEU A 103 4.31 -14.50 8.66
C LEU A 103 4.52 -14.88 10.13
N ASP A 104 5.57 -15.64 10.45
CA ASP A 104 5.90 -16.03 11.82
C ASP A 104 6.33 -14.82 12.65
N ALA A 105 7.14 -13.92 12.07
CA ALA A 105 7.49 -12.65 12.70
C ALA A 105 6.24 -11.78 12.96
N PHE A 106 5.34 -11.68 11.97
CA PHE A 106 4.09 -10.94 12.10
C PHE A 106 3.17 -11.54 13.18
N LYS A 107 3.01 -12.86 13.19
CA LYS A 107 2.23 -13.58 14.21
C LYS A 107 2.79 -13.33 15.61
N SER A 108 4.12 -13.35 15.76
CA SER A 108 4.77 -13.06 17.05
C SER A 108 4.57 -11.61 17.52
N ASN A 109 4.51 -10.67 16.59
CA ASN A 109 4.27 -9.25 16.89
C ASN A 109 2.81 -8.99 17.30
N ILE A 110 1.85 -9.75 16.76
CA ILE A 110 0.45 -9.71 17.20
C ILE A 110 0.34 -10.30 18.62
N VAL A 111 0.89 -11.49 18.85
CA VAL A 111 0.79 -12.17 20.16
C VAL A 111 1.46 -11.37 21.28
N LYS A 112 2.55 -10.64 21.00
CA LYS A 112 3.20 -9.73 21.98
C LYS A 112 2.46 -8.40 22.18
N GLY A 113 1.58 -8.02 21.27
CA GLY A 113 0.73 -6.83 21.39
C GLY A 113 -0.42 -7.04 22.38
N ASP A 114 -0.97 -8.26 22.43
CA ASP A 114 -2.06 -8.63 23.33
C ASP A 114 -1.62 -8.85 24.79
N SER A 115 -0.32 -9.04 25.05
CA SER A 115 0.23 -9.23 26.40
C SER A 115 0.68 -7.94 27.10
N LYS A 116 0.33 -6.76 26.57
CA LYS A 116 0.66 -5.45 27.16
C LYS A 116 -0.58 -4.63 27.55
N THR A 117 -1.75 -5.27 27.58
CA THR A 117 -2.96 -4.71 28.18
C THR A 117 -3.28 -5.49 29.45
N ASP A 118 -2.46 -5.27 30.47
CA ASP A 118 -2.81 -5.37 31.90
C ASP A 118 -2.21 -4.15 32.61
#